data_AF-A0A1H2CR12-F1
#
_entry.id   AF-A0A1H2CR12-F1
#
_cell.length_a   1.000
_cell.length_b   1.000
_cell.length_c   1.000
_cell.angle_alpha   90.00
_cell.angle_beta   90.00
_cell.angle_gamma   90.00
#
_symmetry.space_group_name_H-M   'P 1'
#
loop_
_entity.id
_entity.type
_entity.pdbx_description
1 polymer ?
#
loop_
_entity_poly.entity_id
_entity_poly.type
_entity_poly.pdbx_seq_one_letter_code
_entity_poly.pdbx_strand_id
1 'polypeptide(L)'
;MTTAGPDDVSPEERERTLEAIAKLKSELAAAKRRPRRPGVNAAKFHGSIGLDDDGNPQAPLTPAERRRKEEWRRRAKGPRGSESE
;
A
#
# COMPACT_ATOMS: atom_id res chain seq x y z
N MET A 1 31.97 -8.40 23.62
CA MET A 1 30.97 -7.50 23.03
C MET A 1 30.55 -6.52 24.13
N THR A 2 31.29 -5.43 24.31
CA THR A 2 30.99 -4.39 25.31
C THR A 2 29.96 -3.44 24.71
N THR A 3 28.73 -3.50 25.23
CA THR A 3 27.70 -2.51 24.94
C THR A 3 28.06 -1.23 25.69
N ALA A 4 28.55 -0.23 24.95
CA ALA A 4 28.78 1.11 25.46
C ALA A 4 27.50 1.66 26.09
N GLY A 5 27.62 2.23 27.29
CA GLY A 5 26.48 2.77 28.03
C GLY A 5 25.97 4.07 27.41
N PRO A 6 24.79 4.58 27.81
CA PRO A 6 24.20 5.80 27.26
C PRO A 6 25.05 7.08 27.42
N ASP A 7 26.14 7.02 28.19
CA ASP A 7 27.08 8.13 28.41
C ASP A 7 28.36 8.07 27.55
N ASP A 8 28.55 7.03 26.75
CA ASP A 8 29.77 6.78 25.95
C ASP A 8 29.70 7.33 24.52
N VAL A 9 28.83 8.30 24.24
CA VAL A 9 28.72 8.89 22.89
C VAL A 9 29.70 10.04 22.77
N SER A 10 30.67 9.91 21.88
CA SER A 10 31.68 10.95 21.66
C SER A 10 31.02 12.27 21.21
N PRO A 11 31.64 13.43 21.49
CA PRO A 11 31.12 14.72 21.04
C PRO A 11 30.89 14.76 19.52
N GLU A 12 31.77 14.11 18.76
CA GLU A 12 31.66 13.99 17.30
C GLU A 12 30.44 13.17 16.86
N GLU A 13 30.16 12.06 17.54
CA GLU A 13 28.98 11.24 17.25
C GLU A 13 27.69 11.97 17.62
N ARG A 14 27.69 12.76 18.70
CA ARG A 14 26.57 13.61 19.10
C ARG A 14 26.30 14.70 18.04
N GLU A 15 27.35 15.35 17.55
CA GLU A 15 27.22 16.38 16.51
C GLU A 15 26.66 15.79 15.21
N ARG A 16 27.22 14.64 14.75
CA ARG A 16 26.71 13.93 13.57
C ARG A 16 25.26 13.50 13.72
N THR A 17 24.85 13.04 14.91
CA THR A 17 23.44 12.68 15.15
C THR A 17 22.53 13.89 15.14
N LEU A 18 22.95 15.02 15.73
CA LEU A 18 22.17 16.25 15.70
C LEU A 18 21.99 16.78 14.27
N GLU A 19 23.03 16.74 13.44
CA GLU A 19 22.95 17.08 12.02
C GLU A 19 22.01 16.15 11.26
N ALA A 20 22.10 14.83 11.49
CA ALA A 20 21.21 13.85 10.87
C ALA A 20 19.75 14.08 11.25
N ILE A 21 19.47 14.40 12.53
CA ILE A 21 18.13 14.75 13.01
C ILE A 21 17.62 16.02 12.34
N ALA A 22 18.46 17.04 12.21
CA ALA A 22 18.09 18.30 11.55
C ALA A 22 17.74 18.08 10.07
N LYS A 23 18.53 17.27 9.37
CA LYS A 23 18.28 16.89 7.97
C LYS A 23 16.96 16.13 7.81
N LEU A 24 16.72 15.12 8.65
CA LEU A 24 15.46 14.35 8.66
C LEU A 24 14.23 15.24 8.88
N LYS A 25 14.31 16.18 9.82
CA LYS A 25 13.22 17.14 10.06
C LYS A 25 12.94 18.01 8.84
N SER A 26 13.99 18.49 8.17
CA SER A 26 13.88 19.27 6.93
C SER A 26 13.23 18.47 5.79
N GLU A 27 13.70 17.25 5.57
CA GLU A 27 13.17 16.36 4.53
C GLU A 27 11.71 15.98 4.79
N LEU A 28 11.33 15.73 6.05
CA LEU A 28 9.95 15.44 6.43
C LEU A 28 9.03 16.65 6.23
N ALA A 29 9.51 17.86 6.53
CA ALA A 29 8.77 19.09 6.24
C ALA A 29 8.58 19.29 4.72
N ALA A 30 9.60 19.01 3.92
CA ALA A 30 9.52 19.05 2.46
C ALA A 30 8.55 17.97 1.92
N ALA A 31 8.58 16.76 2.46
CA ALA A 31 7.70 15.67 2.07
C ALA A 31 6.22 15.96 2.39
N LYS A 32 5.93 16.59 3.54
CA LYS A 32 4.56 17.01 3.91
C LYS A 32 3.97 18.04 2.95
N ARG A 33 4.79 18.86 2.30
CA ARG A 33 4.35 19.85 1.30
C ARG A 33 4.07 19.22 -0.07
N ARG A 34 4.50 17.98 -0.32
CA ARG A 34 4.22 17.30 -1.58
C ARG A 34 2.72 16.98 -1.67
N PRO A 35 2.10 17.14 -2.84
CA PRO A 35 0.71 16.73 -3.03
C PRO A 35 0.58 15.24 -2.68
N ARG A 36 -0.37 14.92 -1.80
CA ARG A 36 -0.64 13.53 -1.43
C ARG A 36 -1.08 12.77 -2.67
N ARG A 37 -0.43 11.63 -2.93
CA ARG A 37 -0.92 10.69 -3.95
C ARG A 37 -2.37 10.31 -3.60
N PRO A 38 -3.27 10.19 -4.60
CA PRO A 38 -4.63 9.76 -4.35
C PRO A 38 -4.63 8.46 -3.54
N GLY A 39 -5.33 8.44 -2.41
CA GLY A 39 -5.45 7.25 -1.58
C GLY A 39 -6.24 6.18 -2.33
N VAL A 40 -5.59 5.08 -2.69
CA VAL A 40 -6.25 3.96 -3.37
C VAL A 40 -7.05 3.16 -2.34
N ASN A 41 -8.35 3.04 -2.55
CA ASN A 41 -9.26 2.35 -1.63
C ASN A 41 -9.00 0.83 -1.67
N ALA A 42 -8.48 0.28 -0.56
CA ALA A 42 -8.12 -1.12 -0.39
C ALA A 42 -9.27 -2.10 -0.68
N ALA A 43 -10.53 -1.69 -0.52
CA ALA A 43 -11.70 -2.53 -0.74
C ALA A 43 -11.96 -2.88 -2.22
N LYS A 44 -11.22 -2.30 -3.17
CA LYS A 44 -11.36 -2.57 -4.61
C LYS A 44 -10.36 -3.58 -5.17
N PHE A 45 -9.39 -4.03 -4.37
CA PHE A 45 -8.33 -4.92 -4.83
C PHE A 45 -8.72 -6.38 -4.59
N HIS A 46 -9.15 -7.07 -5.65
CA HIS A 46 -9.41 -8.52 -5.63
C HIS A 46 -8.46 -9.32 -6.54
N GLY A 47 -7.39 -8.69 -7.01
CA GLY A 47 -6.25 -9.32 -7.68
C GLY A 47 -4.98 -8.67 -7.18
N SER A 48 -3.86 -9.40 -7.21
CA SER A 48 -2.54 -8.88 -6.86
C SER A 48 -2.26 -7.65 -7.71
N ILE A 49 -2.43 -6.48 -7.09
CA ILE A 49 -2.28 -5.14 -7.67
C ILE A 49 -3.40 -4.83 -8.68
N GLY A 50 -4.29 -3.90 -8.33
CA GLY A 50 -5.47 -3.49 -9.10
C GLY A 50 -5.10 -2.67 -10.33
N LEU A 51 -4.27 -3.25 -11.18
CA LEU A 51 -3.83 -2.74 -12.46
C LEU A 51 -4.52 -3.54 -13.57
N ASP A 52 -4.74 -2.90 -14.72
CA ASP A 52 -5.06 -3.60 -15.95
C ASP A 52 -3.81 -4.29 -16.54
N ASP A 53 -3.98 -4.98 -17.66
CA ASP A 53 -2.90 -5.71 -18.34
C ASP A 53 -1.77 -4.77 -18.81
N ASP A 54 -2.05 -3.46 -18.90
CA ASP A 54 -1.09 -2.41 -19.27
C ASP A 54 -0.43 -1.75 -18.04
N GLY A 55 -0.73 -2.21 -16.82
CA GLY A 55 -0.17 -1.68 -15.59
C GLY A 55 -0.79 -0.35 -15.13
N ASN A 56 -1.95 0.05 -15.68
CA ASN A 56 -2.67 1.25 -15.27
C ASN A 56 -3.71 0.95 -14.18
N PRO A 57 -4.01 1.90 -13.28
CA PRO A 57 -5.04 1.71 -12.26
C PRO A 57 -6.41 1.40 -12.87
N GLN A 58 -7.02 0.28 -12.46
CA GLN A 58 -8.37 -0.06 -12.95
C GLN A 58 -9.41 0.94 -12.46
N ALA A 59 -10.20 1.46 -13.40
CA ALA A 59 -11.36 2.29 -13.10
C ALA A 59 -12.43 1.49 -12.31
N PRO A 60 -13.28 2.16 -11.51
CA PRO A 60 -14.41 1.49 -10.86
C PRO A 60 -15.35 0.87 -11.90
N LEU A 61 -15.85 -0.34 -11.64
CA LEU A 61 -16.85 -0.96 -12.49
C LEU A 61 -18.10 -0.08 -12.61
N THR A 62 -18.55 0.12 -13.84
CA THR A 62 -19.84 0.75 -14.14
C THR A 62 -20.99 -0.13 -13.62
N PRO A 63 -22.20 0.44 -13.40
CA PRO A 63 -23.36 -0.35 -12.97
C PRO A 63 -23.68 -1.55 -13.87
N ALA A 64 -23.45 -1.43 -15.18
CA ALA A 64 -23.66 -2.50 -16.16
C ALA A 64 -22.61 -3.62 -16.01
N GLU A 65 -21.33 -3.27 -15.86
CA GLU A 65 -20.25 -4.24 -15.69
C GLU A 65 -20.36 -5.00 -14.36
N ARG A 66 -20.83 -4.34 -13.30
CA ARG A 66 -21.12 -5.02 -12.03
C ARG A 66 -22.17 -6.13 -12.21
N ARG A 67 -23.26 -5.85 -12.94
CA ARG A 67 -24.30 -6.86 -13.22
C ARG A 67 -23.74 -8.04 -14.01
N ARG A 68 -22.93 -7.78 -15.04
CA ARG A 68 -22.27 -8.81 -15.84
C ARG A 68 -21.30 -9.67 -15.02
N LYS A 69 -20.51 -9.04 -14.13
CA LYS A 69 -19.58 -9.75 -13.22
C LYS A 69 -20.33 -10.62 -12.21
N GLU A 70 -21.46 -10.15 -11.70
CA GLU A 70 -22.31 -10.93 -10.80
C GLU A 70 -22.92 -12.15 -11.51
N GLU A 71 -23.40 -11.96 -12.74
CA GLU A 71 -23.90 -13.05 -13.58
C GLU A 71 -22.82 -14.10 -13.87
N TRP A 72 -21.59 -13.65 -14.19
CA TRP A 72 -20.44 -14.54 -14.36
C TRP A 72 -20.14 -15.34 -13.08
N ARG A 73 -20.13 -14.68 -11.92
CA ARG A 73 -19.96 -15.36 -10.62
C ARG A 73 -21.08 -16.35 -10.35
N ARG A 74 -22.31 -16.05 -10.74
CA ARG A 74 -23.46 -16.95 -10.61
C ARG A 74 -23.30 -18.19 -11.49
N ARG A 75 -22.87 -18.02 -12.73
CA ARG A 75 -22.58 -19.14 -13.66
C ARG A 75 -21.40 -19.98 -13.18
N ALA A 76 -20.33 -19.35 -12.73
CA ALA A 76 -19.12 -20.03 -12.25
C ALA A 76 -19.35 -20.85 -10.97
N LYS A 77 -20.36 -20.51 -10.16
CA LYS A 77 -20.73 -21.32 -8.98
C LYS A 77 -21.41 -22.65 -9.32
N GLY A 78 -21.77 -22.88 -10.59
CA GLY A 78 -22.48 -24.09 -11.02
C GLY A 78 -23.86 -24.26 -10.36
N PRO A 79 -24.67 -25.25 -10.80
CA PRO A 79 -25.84 -25.66 -10.04
C PRO A 79 -25.37 -26.25 -8.70
N ARG A 80 -25.87 -25.71 -7.58
CA ARG A 80 -25.76 -26.37 -6.29
C ARG A 80 -26.62 -27.64 -6.32
N GLY A 81 -26.05 -28.77 -6.70
CA GLY A 81 -26.76 -30.04 -6.68
C GLY A 81 -26.36 -30.99 -7.80
N SER A 82 -25.19 -31.60 -7.65
CA SER A 82 -24.92 -32.94 -8.18
C SER A 82 -23.78 -33.51 -7.33
N GLU A 83 -24.10 -33.74 -6.06
CA GLU A 83 -23.44 -34.84 -5.34
C GLU A 83 -23.87 -36.13 -6.04
N SER A 84 -22.86 -36.97 -6.25
CA SER A 84 -22.89 -38.25 -6.94
C SER A 84 -23.92 -39.22 -6.35
N GLU A 85 -24.68 -39.88 -7.21
CA GLU A 85 -25.07 -41.29 -7.01
C GLU A 85 -24.23 -42.17 -7.95
#